data_AF-A0A8T6BV75-F1
#
_entry.id   AF-A0A8T6BV75-F1
#
_cell.length_a   1.000
_cell.length_b   1.000
_cell.length_c   1.000
_cell.angle_alpha   90.00
_cell.angle_beta   90.00
_cell.angle_gamma   90.00
#
_symmetry.space_group_name_H-M   'P 1'
#
loop_
_entity.id
_entity.type
_entity.pdbx_description
1 polymer ?
#
loop_
_entity_poly.entity_id
_entity_poly.type
_entity_poly.pdbx_seq_one_letter_code
_entity_poly.pdbx_strand_id
1 'polypeptide(L)'
;DRISLMHAGKVLASGTPQELVEKRGAASLEEAFIAYLQEAAGQSNEAEAPPVVHDTTHAPRQGFSLRRLFSYSRREALELRRDPVRSTLALMGTVILMLIMGYGISMDVENLRFAVLDRDQTVSSQAWTLNLSGSRYFIEQPPLTSYDELDRRMRAGDITVAIEIPPNFGRDIARGTPVELGVWIDGAMPSRAETVKGYVQAMHQSWLQDVASRQSTPASQSGLMNIETRYRYNPDVKSLPAIVPAVIPLLLMMIPSMLSALSVVREKELGSIINLYVTPTTRSEFLLGKQLPYIALGLLNFFLLCGLSVFVFGVPHKGSFLTLTLAALLYIIIATGMGLL
;
A
#
# COMPACT_ATOMS: atom_id res chain seq x y z
N ASP A 1 -21.02 -27.82 59.96
CA ASP A 1 -21.36 -26.52 59.35
C ASP A 1 -22.60 -25.90 59.95
N ARG A 2 -22.52 -24.61 60.30
CA ARG A 2 -23.64 -23.79 60.71
C ARG A 2 -23.91 -22.75 59.62
N ILE A 3 -25.17 -22.50 59.35
CA ILE A 3 -25.62 -21.53 58.35
C ILE A 3 -26.47 -20.46 59.02
N SER A 4 -26.40 -19.24 58.51
CA SER A 4 -27.20 -18.12 59.00
C SER A 4 -28.10 -17.63 57.88
N LEU A 5 -29.41 -17.64 58.12
CA LEU A 5 -30.42 -17.12 57.21
C LEU A 5 -30.55 -15.61 57.43
N MET A 6 -30.45 -14.81 56.36
CA MET A 6 -30.44 -13.35 56.45
C MET A 6 -31.44 -12.71 55.49
N HIS A 7 -32.02 -11.58 55.91
CA HIS A 7 -32.86 -10.73 55.07
C HIS A 7 -32.64 -9.26 55.42
N ALA A 8 -32.50 -8.40 54.39
CA ALA A 8 -32.25 -6.96 54.54
C ALA A 8 -31.12 -6.61 55.54
N GLY A 9 -30.04 -7.40 55.56
CA GLY A 9 -28.89 -7.19 56.44
C GLY A 9 -29.06 -7.63 57.91
N LYS A 10 -30.19 -8.24 58.28
CA LYS A 10 -30.43 -8.83 59.61
C LYS A 10 -30.37 -10.35 59.56
N VAL A 11 -29.79 -10.97 60.59
CA VAL A 11 -29.79 -12.43 60.76
C VAL A 11 -31.14 -12.86 61.32
N LEU A 12 -31.88 -13.67 60.56
CA LEU A 12 -33.19 -14.20 60.93
C LEU A 12 -33.08 -15.44 61.82
N ALA A 13 -32.14 -16.33 61.51
CA ALA A 13 -31.85 -17.53 62.31
C ALA A 13 -30.44 -18.04 62.00
N SER A 14 -29.79 -18.69 62.98
CA SER A 14 -28.48 -19.32 62.80
C SER A 14 -28.43 -20.66 63.53
N GLY A 15 -27.97 -21.70 62.85
CA GLY A 15 -27.97 -23.08 63.35
C GLY A 15 -27.41 -24.04 62.33
N THR A 16 -27.39 -25.34 62.65
CA THR A 16 -27.15 -26.34 61.62
C THR A 16 -28.39 -26.48 60.72
N PRO A 17 -28.25 -26.93 59.46
CA PRO A 17 -29.38 -27.09 58.54
C PRO A 17 -30.53 -27.92 59.12
N GLN A 18 -30.22 -29.03 59.81
CA GLN A 18 -31.23 -29.91 60.41
C GLN A 18 -31.99 -29.24 61.56
N GLU A 19 -31.30 -28.50 62.43
CA GLU A 19 -31.93 -27.74 63.52
C GLU A 19 -32.89 -26.65 63.01
N LEU A 20 -32.55 -26.00 61.89
CA LEU A 20 -33.38 -24.94 61.31
C LEU A 20 -34.66 -25.51 60.67
N VAL A 21 -34.57 -26.70 60.09
CA VAL A 21 -35.70 -27.44 59.52
C VAL A 21 -36.62 -27.94 60.62
N GLU A 22 -36.06 -28.55 61.67
CA GLU A 22 -36.83 -29.10 62.80
C GLU A 22 -37.55 -28.00 63.60
N LYS A 23 -36.87 -26.87 63.87
CA LYS A 23 -37.48 -25.72 64.57
C LYS A 23 -38.68 -25.11 63.86
N ARG A 24 -38.76 -25.25 62.53
CA ARG A 24 -39.88 -24.75 61.72
C ARG A 24 -40.86 -25.84 61.28
N GLY A 25 -40.56 -27.11 61.58
CA GLY A 25 -41.36 -28.24 61.12
C GLY A 25 -41.47 -28.34 59.60
N ALA A 26 -40.45 -27.90 58.86
CA ALA A 26 -40.44 -27.90 57.40
C ALA A 26 -39.94 -29.24 56.85
N ALA A 27 -40.26 -29.58 55.59
CA ALA A 27 -39.74 -30.81 54.97
C ALA A 27 -38.31 -30.62 54.42
N SER A 28 -37.90 -29.37 54.18
CA SER A 28 -36.57 -29.05 53.65
C SER A 28 -36.03 -27.71 54.18
N LEU A 29 -34.72 -27.50 54.01
CA LEU A 29 -34.07 -26.24 54.39
C LEU A 29 -34.59 -25.04 53.57
N GLU A 30 -34.95 -25.26 52.31
CA GLU A 30 -35.50 -24.23 51.43
C GLU A 30 -36.88 -23.78 51.90
N GLU A 31 -37.75 -24.73 52.28
CA GLU A 31 -39.04 -24.42 52.89
C GLU A 31 -38.89 -23.68 54.23
N ALA A 32 -37.95 -24.13 55.08
CA ALA A 32 -37.65 -23.43 56.32
C ALA A 32 -37.20 -21.99 56.05
N PHE A 33 -36.36 -21.78 55.04
CA PHE A 33 -35.87 -20.45 54.65
C PHE A 33 -36.98 -19.54 54.12
N ILE A 34 -37.84 -20.06 53.23
CA ILE A 34 -39.01 -19.31 52.72
C ILE A 34 -39.93 -18.91 53.87
N ALA A 35 -40.17 -19.79 54.83
CA ALA A 35 -40.98 -19.48 56.02
C ALA A 35 -40.34 -18.36 56.87
N TYR A 36 -39.01 -18.38 57.09
CA TYR A 36 -38.31 -17.30 57.78
C TYR A 36 -38.38 -15.97 57.01
N LEU A 37 -38.34 -16.00 55.66
CA LEU A 37 -38.48 -14.80 54.83
C LEU A 37 -39.90 -14.25 54.84
N GLN A 38 -40.92 -15.10 54.79
CA GLN A 38 -42.32 -14.68 54.84
C GLN A 38 -42.69 -14.08 56.19
N GLU A 39 -42.18 -14.62 57.30
CA GLU A 39 -42.38 -14.01 58.61
C GLU A 39 -41.63 -12.68 58.74
N ALA A 40 -40.41 -12.59 58.22
CA ALA A 40 -39.66 -11.34 58.18
C ALA A 40 -40.33 -10.27 57.28
N ALA A 41 -40.96 -10.70 56.18
CA ALA A 41 -41.71 -9.85 55.27
C ALA A 41 -43.11 -9.49 55.81
N GLY A 42 -43.71 -10.35 56.64
CA GLY A 42 -45.04 -10.19 57.25
C GLY A 42 -45.13 -9.13 58.35
N GLN A 43 -44.02 -8.47 58.69
CA GLN A 43 -44.00 -7.28 59.57
C GLN A 43 -43.75 -5.97 58.83
N SER A 44 -43.46 -6.02 57.53
CA SER A 44 -43.62 -4.86 56.65
C SER A 44 -45.05 -4.89 56.15
N ASN A 45 -45.86 -3.93 56.61
CA ASN A 45 -47.13 -3.53 55.99
C ASN A 45 -47.07 -3.76 54.47
N GLU A 46 -48.17 -4.20 53.88
CA GLU A 46 -48.49 -4.02 52.47
C GLU A 46 -48.43 -2.53 52.10
N ALA A 47 -47.22 -2.00 52.05
CA ALA A 47 -46.87 -0.83 51.29
C ALA A 47 -46.73 -1.35 49.87
N GLU A 48 -47.82 -1.20 49.12
CA GLU A 48 -47.83 -1.08 47.67
C GLU A 48 -46.45 -0.62 47.21
N ALA A 49 -45.71 -1.55 46.57
CA ALA A 49 -44.40 -1.23 46.04
C ALA A 49 -44.57 0.04 45.21
N PRO A 50 -43.79 1.12 45.45
CA PRO A 50 -43.92 2.31 44.63
C PRO A 50 -43.83 1.84 43.18
N PRO A 51 -44.73 2.29 42.29
CA PRO A 51 -44.71 1.84 40.92
C PRO A 51 -43.28 2.02 40.45
N VAL A 52 -42.68 0.95 39.94
CA VAL A 52 -41.40 1.06 39.25
C VAL A 52 -41.72 1.96 38.07
N VAL A 53 -41.47 3.26 38.25
CA VAL A 53 -41.52 4.23 37.18
C VAL A 53 -40.37 3.78 36.30
N HIS A 54 -40.67 2.91 35.34
CA HIS A 54 -39.92 2.86 34.12
C HIS A 54 -40.06 4.26 33.55
N ASP A 55 -39.10 5.12 33.90
CA ASP A 55 -38.97 6.44 33.32
C ASP A 55 -38.64 6.18 31.84
N THR A 56 -39.71 5.99 31.07
CA THR A 56 -39.71 5.89 29.62
C THR A 56 -39.59 7.28 29.02
N THR A 57 -39.01 8.23 29.77
CA THR A 57 -38.24 9.31 29.17
C THR A 57 -37.14 8.67 28.33
N HIS A 58 -37.49 8.33 27.10
CA HIS A 58 -36.56 8.27 26.01
C HIS A 58 -35.73 9.53 26.13
N ALA A 59 -34.48 9.37 26.59
CA ALA A 59 -33.53 10.46 26.64
C ALA A 59 -33.65 11.19 25.30
N PRO A 60 -33.80 12.53 25.30
CA PRO A 60 -34.05 13.28 24.09
C PRO A 60 -33.01 12.83 23.06
N ARG A 61 -33.44 12.51 21.83
CA ARG A 61 -32.54 12.17 20.73
C ARG A 61 -31.62 13.38 20.51
N GLN A 62 -30.51 13.41 21.24
CA GLN A 62 -29.58 14.52 21.20
C GLN A 62 -28.96 14.50 19.81
N GLY A 63 -29.12 15.62 19.09
CA GLY A 63 -28.55 15.80 17.76
C GLY A 63 -27.02 15.69 17.78
N PHE A 64 -26.43 15.67 16.59
CA PHE A 64 -24.98 15.55 16.40
C PHE A 64 -24.22 16.62 17.21
N SER A 65 -23.26 16.20 18.03
CA SER A 65 -22.47 17.05 18.91
C SER A 65 -20.98 16.91 18.60
N LEU A 66 -20.39 18.01 18.12
CA LEU A 66 -18.95 18.11 17.86
C LEU A 66 -18.13 17.85 19.13
N ARG A 67 -18.63 18.25 20.32
CA ARG A 67 -17.93 18.01 21.59
C ARG A 67 -17.77 16.52 21.89
N ARG A 68 -18.80 15.72 21.62
CA ARG A 68 -18.73 14.25 21.80
C ARG A 68 -17.75 13.64 20.80
N LEU A 69 -17.87 14.01 19.53
CA LEU A 69 -16.97 13.55 18.46
C LEU A 69 -15.49 13.85 18.79
N PHE A 70 -15.16 15.08 19.20
CA PHE A 70 -13.79 15.43 19.59
C PHE A 70 -13.32 14.69 20.85
N SER A 71 -14.24 14.33 21.76
CA SER A 71 -13.89 13.53 22.93
C SER A 71 -13.47 12.11 22.55
N TYR A 72 -14.20 11.45 21.65
CA TYR A 72 -13.81 10.15 21.10
C TYR A 72 -12.51 10.25 20.29
N SER A 73 -12.38 11.29 19.46
CA SER A 73 -11.15 11.53 18.69
C SER A 73 -9.93 11.72 19.58
N ARG A 74 -10.07 12.46 20.68
CA ARG A 74 -8.99 12.64 21.66
C ARG A 74 -8.63 11.34 22.37
N ARG A 75 -9.61 10.51 22.72
CA ARG A 75 -9.36 9.18 23.31
C ARG A 75 -8.59 8.31 22.33
N GLU A 76 -9.07 8.19 21.09
CA GLU A 76 -8.45 7.35 20.06
C GLU A 76 -7.03 7.84 19.72
N ALA A 77 -6.82 9.16 19.63
CA ALA A 77 -5.49 9.73 19.44
C ALA A 77 -4.53 9.39 20.59
N LEU A 78 -5.02 9.36 21.84
CA LEU A 78 -4.21 8.95 22.99
C LEU A 78 -3.88 7.46 22.96
N GLU A 79 -4.81 6.61 22.54
CA GLU A 79 -4.58 5.17 22.35
C GLU A 79 -3.53 4.94 21.25
N LEU A 80 -3.68 5.61 20.11
CA LEU A 80 -2.74 5.52 18.98
C LEU A 80 -1.33 6.02 19.35
N ARG A 81 -1.23 7.15 20.06
CA ARG A 81 0.05 7.68 20.53
C ARG A 81 0.75 6.76 21.54
N ARG A 82 -0.03 6.01 22.32
CA ARG A 82 0.49 5.04 23.31
C ARG A 82 0.76 3.66 22.71
N ASP A 83 0.33 3.40 21.48
CA ASP A 83 0.60 2.17 20.75
C ASP A 83 1.77 2.41 19.78
N PRO A 84 3.03 2.19 20.22
CA PRO A 84 4.19 2.42 19.39
C PRO A 84 4.23 1.48 18.19
N VAL A 85 3.64 0.28 18.29
CA VAL A 85 3.61 -0.70 17.20
C VAL A 85 2.75 -0.16 16.06
N ARG A 86 1.53 0.31 16.35
CA ARG A 86 0.65 0.91 15.33
C ARG A 86 1.30 2.13 14.68
N SER A 87 1.81 3.06 15.49
CA SER A 87 2.41 4.30 14.97
C SER A 87 3.67 4.03 14.13
N THR A 88 4.52 3.10 14.57
CA THR A 88 5.75 2.73 13.84
C THR A 88 5.41 1.96 12.57
N LEU A 89 4.50 1.00 12.61
CA LEU A 89 4.07 0.26 11.42
C LEU A 89 3.45 1.21 10.39
N ALA A 90 2.68 2.20 10.85
CA ALA A 90 2.03 3.16 9.96
C ALA A 90 3.02 4.02 9.17
N LEU A 91 4.02 4.56 9.86
CA LEU A 91 4.98 5.52 9.31
C LEU A 91 6.23 4.83 8.78
N MET A 92 6.93 4.08 9.63
CA MET A 92 8.17 3.41 9.25
C MET A 92 7.91 2.27 8.26
N GLY A 93 6.81 1.54 8.41
CA GLY A 93 6.44 0.46 7.48
C GLY A 93 6.20 0.96 6.06
N THR A 94 5.52 2.09 5.89
CA THR A 94 5.33 2.70 4.56
C THR A 94 6.61 3.28 3.99
N VAL A 95 7.46 3.92 4.80
CA VAL A 95 8.78 4.39 4.35
C VAL A 95 9.66 3.25 3.88
N ILE A 96 9.80 2.19 4.67
CA ILE A 96 10.59 1.01 4.31
C ILE A 96 10.04 0.39 3.02
N LEU A 97 8.72 0.19 2.94
CA LEU A 97 8.12 -0.41 1.76
C LEU A 97 8.28 0.49 0.52
N MET A 98 8.24 1.81 0.68
CA MET A 98 8.51 2.75 -0.40
C MET A 98 9.97 2.70 -0.85
N LEU A 99 10.93 2.58 0.07
CA LEU A 99 12.35 2.38 -0.26
C LEU A 99 12.58 1.06 -1.00
N ILE A 100 11.98 -0.03 -0.52
CA ILE A 100 12.03 -1.34 -1.18
C ILE A 100 11.40 -1.26 -2.57
N MET A 101 10.26 -0.59 -2.73
CA MET A 101 9.60 -0.53 -4.03
C MET A 101 10.33 0.40 -5.01
N GLY A 102 10.84 1.54 -4.51
CA GLY A 102 11.55 2.52 -5.33
C GLY A 102 12.94 2.05 -5.77
N TYR A 103 13.70 1.38 -4.90
CA TYR A 103 15.04 0.88 -5.25
C TYR A 103 15.07 -0.60 -5.64
N GLY A 104 14.14 -1.41 -5.14
CA GLY A 104 14.12 -2.85 -5.37
C GLY A 104 13.47 -3.27 -6.68
N ILE A 105 12.69 -2.40 -7.32
CA ILE A 105 12.11 -2.66 -8.65
C ILE A 105 12.63 -1.61 -9.63
N SER A 106 13.69 -1.94 -10.38
CA SER A 106 14.12 -1.14 -11.53
C SER A 106 13.93 -1.93 -12.82
N MET A 107 13.21 -1.33 -13.76
CA MET A 107 13.06 -1.78 -15.14
C MET A 107 13.92 -0.92 -16.09
N ASP A 108 14.84 -0.12 -15.54
CA ASP A 108 15.59 0.86 -16.31
C ASP A 108 16.58 0.19 -17.27
N VAL A 109 16.64 0.75 -18.47
CA VAL A 109 17.53 0.33 -19.54
C VAL A 109 18.71 1.30 -19.58
N GLU A 110 19.63 1.14 -18.62
CA GLU A 110 20.89 1.87 -18.58
C GLU A 110 22.05 0.86 -18.53
N ASN A 111 23.22 1.23 -19.08
CA ASN A 111 24.44 0.41 -19.04
C ASN A 111 24.26 -1.01 -19.65
N LEU A 112 23.57 -1.11 -20.79
CA LEU A 112 23.40 -2.38 -21.49
C LEU A 112 24.74 -2.91 -21.99
N ARG A 113 25.22 -3.99 -21.39
CA ARG A 113 26.39 -4.70 -21.87
C ARG A 113 26.06 -5.36 -23.20
N PHE A 114 26.70 -4.92 -24.27
CA PHE A 114 26.52 -5.49 -25.59
C PHE A 114 27.84 -5.97 -26.17
N ALA A 115 27.77 -6.98 -27.03
CA ALA A 115 28.90 -7.43 -27.82
C ALA A 115 28.47 -7.70 -29.26
N VAL A 116 29.40 -7.53 -30.19
CA VAL A 116 29.16 -7.69 -31.63
C VAL A 116 29.92 -8.89 -32.15
N LEU A 117 29.21 -9.74 -32.89
CA LEU A 117 29.77 -10.79 -33.76
C LEU A 117 29.90 -10.21 -35.16
N ASP A 118 31.09 -9.64 -35.45
CA ASP A 118 31.36 -9.02 -36.74
C ASP A 118 31.95 -10.04 -37.74
N ARG A 119 31.13 -10.45 -38.72
CA ARG A 119 31.55 -11.35 -39.81
C ARG A 119 32.06 -10.62 -41.06
N ASP A 120 31.87 -9.30 -41.12
CA ASP A 120 32.27 -8.50 -42.28
C ASP A 120 33.68 -7.91 -42.07
N GLN A 121 33.99 -7.48 -40.84
CA GLN A 121 35.28 -6.91 -40.43
C GLN A 121 35.74 -5.76 -41.35
N THR A 122 34.80 -4.96 -41.85
CA THR A 122 35.07 -3.81 -42.72
C THR A 122 35.03 -2.50 -41.94
N VAL A 123 35.50 -1.42 -42.57
CA VAL A 123 35.38 -0.07 -42.01
C VAL A 123 33.92 0.31 -41.75
N SER A 124 32.99 -0.16 -42.60
CA SER A 124 31.55 0.10 -42.44
C SER A 124 30.96 -0.64 -41.24
N SER A 125 31.32 -1.90 -41.01
CA SER A 125 30.85 -2.68 -39.85
C SER A 125 31.41 -2.11 -38.54
N GLN A 126 32.69 -1.73 -38.54
CA GLN A 126 33.32 -1.07 -37.39
C GLN A 126 32.70 0.29 -37.09
N ALA A 127 32.44 1.11 -38.12
CA ALA A 127 31.79 2.41 -37.95
C ALA A 127 30.38 2.30 -37.38
N TRP A 128 29.63 1.24 -37.76
CA TRP A 128 28.32 0.94 -37.18
C TRP A 128 28.44 0.61 -35.69
N THR A 129 29.37 -0.27 -35.32
CA THR A 129 29.64 -0.64 -33.92
C THR A 129 30.07 0.55 -33.08
N LEU A 130 30.95 1.43 -33.60
CA LEU A 130 31.36 2.65 -32.90
C LEU A 130 30.21 3.63 -32.68
N ASN A 131 29.28 3.75 -33.63
CA ASN A 131 28.10 4.58 -33.46
C ASN A 131 27.24 4.08 -32.29
N LEU A 132 27.14 2.76 -32.16
CA LEU A 132 26.41 2.10 -31.09
C LEU A 132 27.10 2.26 -29.72
N SER A 133 28.43 2.05 -29.65
CA SER A 133 29.20 2.20 -28.41
C SER A 133 29.35 3.65 -27.94
N GLY A 134 29.19 4.63 -28.85
CA GLY A 134 29.15 6.06 -28.51
C GLY A 134 27.89 6.49 -27.73
N SER A 135 26.89 5.61 -27.60
CA SER A 135 25.63 5.88 -26.90
C SER A 135 25.76 5.65 -25.38
N ARG A 136 25.16 6.54 -24.57
CA ARG A 136 25.14 6.41 -23.10
C ARG A 136 24.45 5.14 -22.58
N TYR A 137 23.66 4.49 -23.43
CA TYR A 137 22.84 3.34 -23.05
C TYR A 137 23.57 2.01 -23.18
N PHE A 138 24.68 1.97 -23.93
CA PHE A 138 25.36 0.76 -24.34
C PHE A 138 26.82 0.77 -23.85
N ILE A 139 27.24 -0.33 -23.25
CA ILE A 139 28.63 -0.55 -22.84
C ILE A 139 29.17 -1.70 -23.67
N GLU A 140 30.11 -1.39 -24.54
CA GLU A 140 30.77 -2.37 -25.40
C GLU A 140 31.59 -3.34 -24.55
N GLN A 141 31.35 -4.63 -24.73
CA GLN A 141 32.12 -5.75 -24.19
C GLN A 141 33.02 -6.34 -25.27
N PRO A 142 34.03 -7.17 -24.92
CA PRO A 142 34.90 -7.79 -25.91
C PRO A 142 34.09 -8.50 -27.01
N PRO A 143 34.50 -8.36 -28.29
CA PRO A 143 33.75 -8.88 -29.43
C PRO A 143 33.51 -10.38 -29.34
N LEU A 144 32.43 -10.83 -29.97
CA LEU A 144 32.04 -12.24 -30.02
C LEU A 144 32.75 -12.95 -31.18
N THR A 145 33.16 -14.19 -30.97
CA THR A 145 33.85 -15.00 -31.99
C THR A 145 32.97 -16.12 -32.57
N SER A 146 31.97 -16.59 -31.83
CA SER A 146 31.08 -17.66 -32.27
C SER A 146 29.68 -17.58 -31.63
N TYR A 147 28.71 -18.31 -32.19
CA TYR A 147 27.38 -18.44 -31.58
C TYR A 147 27.43 -19.16 -30.22
N ASP A 148 28.35 -20.11 -30.03
CA ASP A 148 28.49 -20.80 -28.74
C ASP A 148 28.99 -19.85 -27.65
N GLU A 149 29.88 -18.91 -28.01
CA GLU A 149 30.31 -17.83 -27.11
C GLU A 149 29.17 -16.85 -26.84
N LEU A 150 28.39 -16.50 -27.86
CA LEU A 150 27.20 -15.65 -27.74
C LEU A 150 26.21 -16.24 -26.72
N ASP A 151 25.77 -17.49 -26.91
CA ASP A 151 24.80 -18.15 -26.03
C ASP A 151 25.35 -18.28 -24.60
N ARG A 152 26.63 -18.64 -24.46
CA ARG A 152 27.29 -18.76 -23.14
C ARG A 152 27.33 -17.43 -22.40
N ARG A 153 27.75 -16.35 -23.05
CA ARG A 153 27.85 -15.01 -22.42
C ARG A 153 26.48 -14.42 -22.13
N MET A 154 25.48 -14.69 -22.96
CA MET A 154 24.09 -14.29 -22.67
C MET A 154 23.55 -15.05 -21.46
N ARG A 155 23.73 -16.37 -21.37
CA ARG A 155 23.29 -17.17 -20.22
C ARG A 155 24.01 -16.83 -18.93
N ALA A 156 25.30 -16.50 -19.01
CA ALA A 156 26.08 -16.05 -17.86
C ALA A 156 25.67 -14.64 -17.38
N GLY A 157 24.91 -13.90 -18.19
CA GLY A 157 24.56 -12.51 -17.92
C GLY A 157 25.71 -11.52 -18.18
N ASP A 158 26.78 -11.96 -18.84
CA ASP A 158 27.92 -11.09 -19.21
C ASP A 158 27.49 -10.03 -20.22
N ILE A 159 26.59 -10.40 -21.15
CA ILE A 159 25.98 -9.51 -22.14
C ILE A 159 24.45 -9.64 -22.10
N THR A 160 23.76 -8.52 -22.30
CA THR A 160 22.29 -8.45 -22.37
C THR A 160 21.80 -8.34 -23.81
N VAL A 161 22.68 -7.85 -24.71
CA VAL A 161 22.41 -7.71 -26.13
C VAL A 161 23.58 -8.28 -26.92
N ALA A 162 23.30 -9.15 -27.88
CA ALA A 162 24.28 -9.60 -28.85
C ALA A 162 23.82 -9.18 -30.25
N ILE A 163 24.76 -8.69 -31.06
CA ILE A 163 24.47 -8.22 -32.41
C ILE A 163 25.34 -8.98 -33.38
N GLU A 164 24.74 -9.52 -34.44
CA GLU A 164 25.45 -10.17 -35.54
C GLU A 164 25.40 -9.29 -36.78
N ILE A 165 26.59 -9.00 -37.30
CA ILE A 165 26.75 -8.34 -38.58
C ILE A 165 26.98 -9.42 -39.64
N PRO A 166 26.14 -9.52 -40.68
CA PRO A 166 26.28 -10.53 -41.72
C PRO A 166 27.54 -10.30 -42.55
N PRO A 167 28.08 -11.34 -43.20
CA PRO A 167 29.21 -11.17 -44.11
C PRO A 167 28.80 -10.29 -45.31
N ASN A 168 29.73 -9.47 -45.81
CA ASN A 168 29.53 -8.52 -46.92
C ASN A 168 28.68 -7.27 -46.58
N PHE A 169 28.39 -7.00 -45.31
CA PHE A 169 27.62 -5.86 -44.84
C PHE A 169 28.03 -4.53 -45.50
N GLY A 170 29.33 -4.19 -45.48
CA GLY A 170 29.84 -2.95 -46.06
C GLY A 170 29.67 -2.86 -47.58
N ARG A 171 29.78 -4.00 -48.28
CA ARG A 171 29.60 -4.07 -49.74
C ARG A 171 28.13 -3.90 -50.13
N ASP A 172 27.25 -4.57 -49.41
CA ASP A 172 25.83 -4.64 -49.76
C ASP A 172 25.14 -3.30 -49.46
N ILE A 173 25.53 -2.61 -48.38
CA ILE A 173 25.10 -1.23 -48.09
C ILE A 173 25.60 -0.23 -49.14
N ALA A 174 26.86 -0.34 -49.57
CA ALA A 174 27.40 0.54 -50.62
C ALA A 174 26.66 0.38 -51.97
N ARG A 175 26.03 -0.78 -52.20
CA ARG A 175 25.20 -1.07 -53.38
C ARG A 175 23.72 -0.71 -53.20
N GLY A 176 23.32 -0.22 -52.02
CA GLY A 176 21.91 0.00 -51.69
C GLY A 176 21.09 -1.28 -51.58
N THR A 177 21.74 -2.42 -51.35
CA THR A 177 21.05 -3.70 -51.12
C THR A 177 20.60 -3.76 -49.65
N PRO A 178 19.34 -4.15 -49.36
CA PRO A 178 18.88 -4.34 -47.99
C PRO A 178 19.72 -5.40 -47.27
N VAL A 179 20.16 -5.08 -46.05
CA VAL A 179 20.91 -6.01 -45.18
C VAL A 179 20.12 -6.26 -43.90
N GLU A 180 20.13 -7.50 -43.43
CA GLU A 180 19.48 -7.89 -42.18
C GLU A 180 20.53 -8.06 -41.08
N LEU A 181 20.38 -7.31 -39.98
CA LEU A 181 21.21 -7.46 -38.78
C LEU A 181 20.50 -8.39 -37.80
N GLY A 182 21.25 -9.37 -37.28
CA GLY A 182 20.76 -10.23 -36.20
C GLY A 182 20.91 -9.52 -34.85
N VAL A 183 19.86 -9.49 -34.04
CA VAL A 183 19.92 -8.92 -32.69
C VAL A 183 19.27 -9.90 -31.71
N TRP A 184 20.06 -10.42 -30.78
CA TRP A 184 19.60 -11.23 -29.65
C TRP A 184 19.52 -10.35 -28.41
N ILE A 185 18.38 -10.39 -27.74
CA ILE A 185 18.10 -9.59 -26.55
C ILE A 185 17.66 -10.56 -25.45
N ASP A 186 18.18 -10.37 -24.25
CA ASP A 186 17.70 -11.10 -23.07
C ASP A 186 16.20 -10.85 -22.84
N GLY A 187 15.41 -11.90 -23.01
CA GLY A 187 13.96 -11.90 -22.90
C GLY A 187 13.43 -12.18 -21.49
N ALA A 188 14.28 -12.27 -20.45
CA ALA A 188 13.83 -12.53 -19.07
C ALA A 188 12.81 -11.50 -18.56
N MET A 189 12.89 -10.26 -19.07
CA MET A 189 11.94 -9.18 -18.80
C MET A 189 11.41 -8.62 -20.13
N PRO A 190 10.22 -9.04 -20.60
CA PRO A 190 9.69 -8.67 -21.92
C PRO A 190 9.59 -7.15 -22.17
N SER A 191 9.18 -6.37 -21.16
CA SER A 191 9.10 -4.90 -21.27
C SER A 191 10.46 -4.26 -21.49
N ARG A 192 11.49 -4.74 -20.79
CA ARG A 192 12.88 -4.30 -20.94
C ARG A 192 13.40 -4.67 -22.33
N ALA A 193 13.12 -5.90 -22.78
CA ALA A 193 13.54 -6.39 -24.10
C ALA A 193 12.94 -5.57 -25.25
N GLU A 194 11.64 -5.25 -25.20
CA GLU A 194 11.00 -4.38 -26.21
C GLU A 194 11.56 -2.95 -26.19
N THR A 195 11.90 -2.42 -25.01
CA THR A 195 12.56 -1.10 -24.90
C THR A 195 13.95 -1.12 -25.54
N VAL A 196 14.75 -2.15 -25.25
CA VAL A 196 16.09 -2.35 -25.85
C VAL A 196 15.99 -2.46 -27.37
N LYS A 197 15.05 -3.26 -27.87
CA LYS A 197 14.77 -3.42 -29.30
C LYS A 197 14.44 -2.08 -29.95
N GLY A 198 13.58 -1.27 -29.33
CA GLY A 198 13.26 0.07 -29.79
C GLY A 198 14.49 0.99 -29.89
N TYR A 199 15.40 0.93 -28.90
CA TYR A 199 16.66 1.69 -28.96
C TYR A 199 17.58 1.22 -30.08
N VAL A 200 17.77 -0.09 -30.25
CA VAL A 200 18.60 -0.64 -31.35
C VAL A 200 18.03 -0.24 -32.72
N GLN A 201 16.71 -0.32 -32.90
CA GLN A 201 16.03 0.11 -34.13
C GLN A 201 16.20 1.61 -34.40
N ALA A 202 16.01 2.46 -33.38
CA ALA A 202 16.17 3.91 -33.51
C ALA A 202 17.62 4.30 -33.87
N MET A 203 18.62 3.66 -33.27
CA MET A 203 20.03 3.92 -33.59
C MET A 203 20.39 3.42 -35.00
N HIS A 204 19.89 2.25 -35.40
CA HIS A 204 20.09 1.75 -36.76
C HIS A 204 19.48 2.70 -37.80
N GLN A 205 18.28 3.24 -37.54
CA GLN A 205 17.64 4.22 -38.41
C GLN A 205 18.43 5.54 -38.48
N SER A 206 18.94 6.03 -37.35
CA SER A 206 19.81 7.22 -37.29
C SER A 206 21.10 7.03 -38.10
N TRP A 207 21.74 5.87 -37.97
CA TRP A 207 22.94 5.54 -38.74
C TRP A 207 22.67 5.46 -40.24
N LEU A 208 21.54 4.85 -40.66
CA LEU A 208 21.14 4.82 -42.07
C LEU A 208 20.95 6.22 -42.65
N GLN A 209 20.41 7.16 -41.88
CA GLN A 209 20.28 8.57 -42.29
C GLN A 209 21.64 9.25 -42.47
N ASP A 210 22.59 9.02 -41.55
CA ASP A 210 23.95 9.53 -41.67
C ASP A 210 24.66 8.96 -42.91
N VAL A 211 24.58 7.64 -43.14
CA VAL A 211 25.15 7.00 -44.34
C VAL A 211 24.52 7.54 -45.62
N ALA A 212 23.19 7.70 -45.67
CA ALA A 212 22.49 8.25 -46.82
C ALA A 212 22.88 9.73 -47.08
N SER A 213 23.09 10.53 -46.04
CA SER A 213 23.50 11.94 -46.17
C SER A 213 24.90 12.11 -46.76
N ARG A 214 25.77 11.11 -46.59
CA ARG A 214 27.15 11.09 -47.12
C ARG A 214 27.22 10.61 -48.57
N GLN A 215 26.14 10.04 -49.11
CA GLN A 215 26.07 9.64 -50.51
C GLN A 215 25.58 10.82 -51.37
N SER A 216 26.29 11.11 -52.46
CA SER A 216 26.06 12.28 -53.33
C SER A 216 24.80 12.20 -54.20
N THR A 217 24.03 11.11 -54.12
CA THR A 217 22.82 10.88 -54.92
C THR A 217 21.60 11.02 -54.01
N PRO A 218 20.66 11.95 -54.28
CA PRO A 218 19.48 12.14 -53.44
C PRO A 218 18.53 10.95 -53.65
N ALA A 219 18.73 9.89 -52.86
CA ALA A 219 17.73 8.83 -52.73
C ALA A 219 16.50 9.45 -52.03
N SER A 220 15.37 9.40 -52.73
CA SER A 220 14.08 9.94 -52.32
C SER A 220 13.79 9.71 -50.83
N GLN A 221 13.57 10.81 -50.12
CA GLN A 221 13.18 10.87 -48.71
C GLN A 221 11.83 10.15 -48.50
N SER A 222 11.85 8.83 -48.28
CA SER A 222 10.74 8.15 -47.63
C SER A 222 10.80 8.44 -46.14
N GLY A 223 10.15 9.54 -45.76
CA GLY A 223 9.97 9.94 -44.36
C GLY A 223 9.65 11.42 -44.18
N LEU A 224 8.86 12.03 -45.06
CA LEU A 224 8.53 13.47 -44.98
C LEU A 224 7.76 13.87 -43.71
N MET A 225 7.25 12.90 -42.93
CA MET A 225 6.84 13.12 -41.55
C MET A 225 7.04 11.86 -40.71
N ASN A 226 7.92 11.95 -39.72
CA ASN A 226 7.99 10.99 -38.62
C ASN A 226 7.22 11.59 -37.43
N ILE A 227 6.08 11.01 -37.08
CA ILE A 227 5.33 11.41 -35.87
C ILE A 227 6.01 10.71 -34.69
N GLU A 228 6.92 11.42 -34.02
CA GLU A 228 7.54 10.95 -32.78
C GLU A 228 6.58 11.17 -31.60
N THR A 229 6.00 10.08 -31.09
CA THR A 229 5.21 10.13 -29.86
C THR A 229 6.13 10.33 -28.67
N ARG A 230 6.14 11.53 -28.07
CA ARG A 230 6.92 11.83 -26.86
C ARG A 230 6.02 11.87 -25.63
N TYR A 231 6.37 11.10 -24.60
CA TYR A 231 5.67 11.17 -23.31
C TYR A 231 5.88 12.55 -22.65
N ARG A 232 4.78 13.20 -22.24
CA ARG A 232 4.86 14.48 -21.50
C ARG A 232 5.39 14.33 -20.07
N TYR A 233 5.17 13.15 -19.48
CA TYR A 233 5.67 12.78 -18.16
C TYR A 233 6.56 11.55 -18.36
N ASN A 234 7.83 11.64 -17.95
CA ASN A 234 8.86 10.60 -18.10
C ASN A 234 9.22 10.18 -19.55
N PRO A 235 9.81 11.09 -20.37
CA PRO A 235 10.22 10.78 -21.76
C PRO A 235 11.23 9.63 -21.86
N ASP A 236 12.11 9.51 -20.88
CA ASP A 236 13.16 8.47 -20.81
C ASP A 236 12.64 7.13 -20.23
N VAL A 237 11.33 7.04 -19.91
CA VAL A 237 10.67 5.86 -19.32
C VAL A 237 11.42 5.31 -18.10
N LYS A 238 11.94 6.20 -17.25
CA LYS A 238 12.62 5.84 -16.01
C LYS A 238 11.65 5.23 -15.00
N SER A 239 12.09 4.23 -14.28
CA SER A 239 11.29 3.42 -13.37
C SER A 239 10.90 4.25 -12.15
N LEU A 240 11.85 5.01 -11.58
CA LEU A 240 11.62 5.84 -10.40
C LEU A 240 10.48 6.87 -10.60
N PRO A 241 10.49 7.74 -11.63
CA PRO A 241 9.38 8.66 -11.91
C PRO A 241 8.04 7.99 -12.19
N ALA A 242 8.01 6.71 -12.58
CA ALA A 242 6.77 5.98 -12.84
C ALA A 242 6.23 5.27 -11.57
N ILE A 243 7.12 4.61 -10.82
CA ILE A 243 6.77 3.77 -9.67
C ILE A 243 6.45 4.63 -8.44
N VAL A 244 7.30 5.61 -8.14
CA VAL A 244 7.19 6.42 -6.90
C VAL A 244 5.79 7.07 -6.76
N PRO A 245 5.25 7.78 -7.79
CA PRO A 245 3.91 8.35 -7.69
C PRO A 245 2.78 7.31 -7.59
N ALA A 246 2.96 6.13 -8.18
CA ALA A 246 1.96 5.04 -8.14
C ALA A 246 1.92 4.34 -6.77
N VAL A 247 3.06 4.26 -6.08
CA VAL A 247 3.20 3.57 -4.80
C VAL A 247 2.62 4.39 -3.65
N ILE A 248 2.70 5.73 -3.69
CA ILE A 248 2.13 6.60 -2.64
C ILE A 248 0.65 6.28 -2.36
N PRO A 249 -0.29 6.33 -3.34
CA PRO A 249 -1.69 6.02 -3.07
C PRO A 249 -1.88 4.56 -2.63
N LEU A 250 -1.14 3.60 -3.19
CA LEU A 250 -1.18 2.20 -2.76
C LEU A 250 -0.87 2.04 -1.26
N LEU A 251 0.19 2.71 -0.78
CA LEU A 251 0.61 2.68 0.62
C LEU A 251 -0.40 3.40 1.53
N LEU A 252 -0.95 4.53 1.07
CA LEU A 252 -1.98 5.27 1.80
C LEU A 252 -3.31 4.52 1.91
N MET A 253 -3.59 3.61 0.98
CA MET A 253 -4.75 2.73 1.06
C MET A 253 -4.49 1.56 2.01
N MET A 254 -3.37 0.86 1.86
CA MET A 254 -3.15 -0.39 2.59
C MET A 254 -3.00 -0.18 4.10
N ILE A 255 -2.11 0.72 4.51
CA ILE A 255 -1.68 0.79 5.91
C ILE A 255 -2.68 1.54 6.80
N PRO A 256 -3.13 2.77 6.47
CA PRO A 256 -4.19 3.45 7.23
C PRO A 256 -5.51 2.67 7.27
N SER A 257 -5.93 2.01 6.18
CA SER A 257 -7.15 1.20 6.16
C SER A 257 -7.02 -0.01 7.09
N MET A 258 -5.91 -0.74 7.01
CA MET A 258 -5.67 -1.91 7.88
C MET A 258 -5.64 -1.53 9.37
N LEU A 259 -5.03 -0.39 9.71
CA LEU A 259 -5.00 0.09 11.09
C LEU A 259 -6.38 0.55 11.59
N SER A 260 -7.17 1.19 10.72
CA SER A 260 -8.56 1.54 10.98
C SER A 260 -9.41 0.28 11.25
N ALA A 261 -9.28 -0.75 10.42
CA ALA A 261 -9.98 -2.02 10.61
C ALA A 261 -9.59 -2.71 11.93
N LEU A 262 -8.30 -2.79 12.24
CA LEU A 262 -7.82 -3.39 13.49
C LEU A 262 -8.32 -2.64 14.73
N SER A 263 -8.53 -1.32 14.63
CA SER A 263 -9.10 -0.51 15.71
C SER A 263 -10.54 -0.93 16.06
N VAL A 264 -11.34 -1.30 15.06
CA VAL A 264 -12.74 -1.68 15.22
C VAL A 264 -12.82 -3.12 15.72
N VAL A 265 -12.04 -4.02 15.12
CA VAL A 265 -11.96 -5.43 15.54
C VAL A 265 -11.57 -5.53 17.01
N ARG A 266 -10.54 -4.79 17.44
CA ARG A 266 -10.10 -4.80 18.84
C ARG A 266 -11.20 -4.38 19.82
N GLU A 267 -12.01 -3.37 19.50
CA GLU A 267 -13.12 -2.97 20.36
C GLU A 267 -14.27 -3.98 20.38
N LYS A 268 -14.49 -4.69 19.27
CA LYS A 268 -15.45 -5.79 19.20
C LYS A 268 -14.99 -6.98 20.07
N GLU A 269 -13.70 -7.33 20.00
CA GLU A 269 -13.11 -8.41 20.78
C GLU A 269 -13.04 -8.13 22.29
N LEU A 270 -12.73 -6.88 22.68
CA LEU A 270 -12.69 -6.47 24.09
C LEU A 270 -14.08 -6.19 24.68
N GLY A 271 -15.14 -6.27 23.87
CA GLY A 271 -16.52 -5.95 24.28
C GLY A 271 -16.76 -4.46 24.58
N SER A 272 -15.75 -3.60 24.41
CA SER A 272 -15.87 -2.16 24.69
C SER A 272 -16.83 -1.45 23.74
N ILE A 273 -17.15 -2.06 22.60
CA ILE A 273 -18.20 -1.59 21.68
C ILE A 273 -19.59 -1.54 22.34
N ILE A 274 -19.85 -2.36 23.37
CA ILE A 274 -21.12 -2.38 24.11
C ILE A 274 -21.32 -1.07 24.87
N ASN A 275 -20.24 -0.45 25.36
CA ASN A 275 -20.30 0.84 26.06
C ASN A 275 -20.88 1.95 25.18
N LEU A 276 -20.80 1.83 23.85
CA LEU A 276 -21.43 2.80 22.94
C LEU A 276 -22.95 2.80 23.08
N TYR A 277 -23.58 1.63 23.26
CA TYR A 277 -25.04 1.49 23.31
C TYR A 277 -25.67 2.10 24.56
N VAL A 278 -24.88 2.26 25.62
CA VAL A 278 -25.31 2.87 26.89
C VAL A 278 -24.89 4.34 27.03
N THR A 279 -24.12 4.88 26.08
CA THR A 279 -23.75 6.30 26.02
C THR A 279 -24.71 7.10 25.13
N PRO A 280 -24.96 8.38 25.41
CA PRO A 280 -25.81 9.24 24.57
C PRO A 280 -25.06 9.70 23.30
N THR A 281 -24.34 8.81 22.62
CA THR A 281 -23.50 9.09 21.44
C THR A 281 -24.11 8.44 20.20
N THR A 282 -24.11 9.15 19.07
CA THR A 282 -24.60 8.57 17.80
C THR A 282 -23.53 7.70 17.13
N ARG A 283 -23.94 6.75 16.28
CA ARG A 283 -23.00 5.89 15.52
C ARG A 283 -22.05 6.71 14.64
N SER A 284 -22.51 7.81 14.05
CA SER A 284 -21.70 8.68 13.20
C SER A 284 -20.68 9.49 14.01
N GLU A 285 -21.03 9.99 15.21
CA GLU A 285 -20.09 10.66 16.10
C GLU A 285 -18.95 9.73 16.53
N PHE A 286 -19.29 8.49 16.84
CA PHE A 286 -18.33 7.46 17.24
C PHE A 286 -17.40 7.09 16.08
N LEU A 287 -17.96 6.77 14.90
CA LEU A 287 -17.18 6.38 13.72
C LEU A 287 -16.27 7.53 13.23
N LEU A 288 -16.82 8.74 13.06
CA LEU A 288 -16.03 9.91 12.64
C LEU A 288 -14.99 10.30 13.69
N GLY A 289 -15.35 10.23 14.98
CA GLY A 289 -14.43 10.48 16.08
C GLY A 289 -13.22 9.54 16.02
N LYS A 290 -13.44 8.25 15.78
CA LYS A 290 -12.37 7.26 15.57
C LYS A 290 -11.57 7.50 14.30
N GLN A 291 -12.23 7.92 13.22
CA GLN A 291 -11.58 8.09 11.93
C GLN A 291 -10.58 9.26 11.92
N LEU A 292 -10.88 10.36 12.61
CA LEU A 292 -10.10 11.60 12.58
C LEU A 292 -8.60 11.42 12.91
N PRO A 293 -8.20 10.71 13.98
CA PRO A 293 -6.79 10.46 14.28
C PRO A 293 -6.07 9.66 13.18
N TYR A 294 -6.76 8.70 12.54
CA TYR A 294 -6.20 7.94 11.42
C TYR A 294 -6.07 8.80 10.16
N ILE A 295 -7.00 9.72 9.91
CA ILE A 295 -6.88 10.70 8.82
C ILE A 295 -5.66 11.60 9.05
N ALA A 296 -5.50 12.12 10.26
CA ALA A 296 -4.35 12.96 10.61
C ALA A 296 -3.03 12.20 10.46
N LEU A 297 -2.97 10.95 10.91
CA LEU A 297 -1.81 10.08 10.72
C LEU A 297 -1.55 9.81 9.23
N GLY A 298 -2.61 9.53 8.45
CA GLY A 298 -2.52 9.29 7.02
C GLY A 298 -1.99 10.51 6.26
N LEU A 299 -2.39 11.72 6.65
CA LEU A 299 -1.86 12.96 6.06
C LEU A 299 -0.39 13.18 6.42
N LEU A 300 -0.02 12.95 7.68
CA LEU A 300 1.38 13.01 8.10
C LEU A 300 2.22 12.01 7.29
N ASN A 301 1.69 10.81 7.07
CA ASN A 301 2.33 9.82 6.23
C ASN A 301 2.42 10.26 4.76
N PHE A 302 1.35 10.83 4.19
CA PHE A 302 1.38 11.40 2.84
C PHE A 302 2.47 12.46 2.69
N PHE A 303 2.60 13.39 3.63
CA PHE A 303 3.67 14.40 3.60
C PHE A 303 5.06 13.76 3.71
N LEU A 304 5.20 12.71 4.52
CA LEU A 304 6.44 11.96 4.66
C LEU A 304 6.83 11.27 3.33
N LEU A 305 5.89 10.58 2.68
CA LEU A 305 6.12 9.90 1.40
C LEU A 305 6.38 10.89 0.26
N CYS A 306 5.68 12.04 0.24
CA CYS A 306 5.98 13.14 -0.68
C CYS A 306 7.38 13.72 -0.43
N GLY A 307 7.77 13.92 0.83
CA GLY A 307 9.13 14.34 1.18
C GLY A 307 10.16 13.34 0.65
N LEU A 308 9.94 12.04 0.88
CA LEU A 308 10.82 10.97 0.40
C LEU A 308 10.92 10.96 -1.14
N SER A 309 9.80 11.13 -1.85
CA SER A 309 9.75 11.24 -3.32
C SER A 309 10.71 12.31 -3.85
N VAL A 310 10.76 13.47 -3.22
CA VAL A 310 11.58 14.60 -3.70
C VAL A 310 13.01 14.49 -3.21
N PHE A 311 13.22 14.29 -1.90
CA PHE A 311 14.55 14.38 -1.30
C PHE A 311 15.39 13.12 -1.47
N VAL A 312 14.76 11.94 -1.53
CA VAL A 312 15.48 10.65 -1.65
C VAL A 312 15.47 10.15 -3.08
N PHE A 313 14.32 10.15 -3.74
CA PHE A 313 14.20 9.62 -5.10
C PHE A 313 14.42 10.64 -6.22
N GLY A 314 14.50 11.94 -5.88
CA GLY A 314 14.69 12.99 -6.88
C GLY A 314 13.52 13.13 -7.86
N VAL A 315 12.31 12.69 -7.49
CA VAL A 315 11.10 12.76 -8.32
C VAL A 315 10.28 13.99 -7.88
N PRO A 316 10.38 15.13 -8.61
CA PRO A 316 9.65 16.33 -8.26
C PRO A 316 8.16 16.19 -8.58
N HIS A 317 7.31 16.74 -7.70
CA HIS A 317 5.89 16.87 -7.96
C HIS A 317 5.66 17.96 -9.03
N LYS A 318 4.90 17.63 -10.07
CA LYS A 318 4.48 18.60 -11.09
C LYS A 318 3.02 19.00 -10.85
N GLY A 319 2.73 20.30 -10.88
CA GLY A 319 1.39 20.86 -10.70
C GLY A 319 1.14 21.46 -9.32
N SER A 320 -0.13 21.58 -8.94
CA SER A 320 -0.55 22.20 -7.67
C SER A 320 -0.44 21.22 -6.51
N PHE A 321 0.48 21.49 -5.58
CA PHE A 321 0.63 20.69 -4.36
C PHE A 321 -0.61 20.76 -3.46
N LEU A 322 -1.33 21.88 -3.46
CA LEU A 322 -2.57 22.05 -2.71
C LEU A 322 -3.67 21.11 -3.24
N THR A 323 -3.80 21.01 -4.57
CA THR A 323 -4.76 20.11 -5.21
C THR A 323 -4.41 18.64 -4.90
N LEU A 324 -3.13 18.29 -4.92
CA LEU A 324 -2.66 16.96 -4.53
C LEU A 324 -2.99 16.66 -3.06
N THR A 325 -2.76 17.62 -2.16
CA THR A 325 -3.06 17.46 -0.72
C THR A 325 -4.55 17.30 -0.47
N LEU A 326 -5.41 18.05 -1.18
CA LEU A 326 -6.87 17.92 -1.09
C LEU A 326 -7.34 16.56 -1.62
N ALA A 327 -6.78 16.11 -2.75
CA ALA A 327 -7.07 14.79 -3.30
C ALA A 327 -6.62 13.67 -2.34
N ALA A 328 -5.43 13.80 -1.74
CA ALA A 328 -4.93 12.87 -0.73
C ALA A 328 -5.81 12.85 0.53
N LEU A 329 -6.29 14.01 0.99
CA LEU A 329 -7.24 14.10 2.11
C LEU A 329 -8.52 13.31 1.81
N LEU A 330 -9.15 13.54 0.65
CA LEU A 330 -10.34 12.80 0.23
C LEU A 330 -10.07 11.31 0.12
N TYR A 331 -8.93 10.94 -0.46
CA TYR A 331 -8.49 9.55 -0.60
C TYR A 331 -8.34 8.86 0.76
N ILE A 332 -7.69 9.52 1.72
CA ILE A 332 -7.48 8.99 3.07
C ILE A 332 -8.80 8.86 3.83
N ILE A 333 -9.72 9.81 3.69
CA ILE A 333 -11.07 9.71 4.27
C ILE A 333 -11.78 8.45 3.74
N ILE A 334 -11.74 8.22 2.42
CA ILE A 334 -12.37 7.03 1.83
C ILE A 334 -11.66 5.75 2.27
N ALA A 335 -10.32 5.72 2.25
CA ALA A 335 -9.52 4.56 2.62
C ALA A 335 -9.73 4.14 4.09
N THR A 336 -9.70 5.11 5.01
CA THR A 336 -9.97 4.84 6.43
C THR A 336 -11.43 4.45 6.68
N GLY A 337 -12.36 5.03 5.91
CA GLY A 337 -13.78 4.66 5.94
C GLY A 337 -14.02 3.23 5.46
N MET A 338 -13.32 2.77 4.40
CA MET A 338 -13.36 1.37 3.98
C MET A 338 -12.85 0.43 5.06
N GLY A 339 -11.84 0.83 5.83
CA GLY A 339 -11.37 0.04 6.98
C GLY A 339 -12.39 -0.05 8.12
N LEU A 340 -13.36 0.87 8.22
CA LEU A 340 -14.40 0.85 9.26
C LEU A 340 -15.63 0.00 8.88
N LEU A 341 -15.79 -0.36 7.61
CA LEU A 341 -16.88 -1.18 7.08
C LEU A 341 -16.68 -2.67 7.42
#